data_AF-A0A660ULN8-F1
#
_entry.id   AF-A0A660ULN8-F1
#
_cell.length_a   1.000
_cell.length_b   1.000
_cell.length_c   1.000
_cell.angle_alpha   90.00
_cell.angle_beta   90.00
_cell.angle_gamma   90.00
#
_symmetry.space_group_name_H-M   'P 1'
#
loop_
_entity.id
_entity.type
_entity.pdbx_description
1 polymer ?
#
loop_
_entity_poly.entity_id
_entity_poly.type
_entity_poly.pdbx_seq_one_letter_code
_entity_poly.pdbx_strand_id
1 'polypeptide(L)'
;MNIEELKKTKKIAVLSPVAWRTPPRQYGAWETVASNIAEGLVERGWDVTLFATADSITTAKLHAVIERGYEEDRTQDAKVVECLQISEMAEHADQFDLIHNNYDFLPLTYTRLINTPMLTTIHGFSSDQIRRVYHKYKNDSYYTSISDSDRDPQLPYLGTVYNGIDLSNLTVGEKPGDKLVFLGRIHPDKGTHLACETAKKAGMPLVIAGIIQDESYFNEKVKPHIDDKQITYIGPV
;
A
#
# COMPACT_ATOMS: atom_id res chain seq x y z
N MET A 1 0.27 22.83 23.64
CA MET A 1 -0.70 21.72 23.60
C MET A 1 0.10 20.44 23.61
N ASN A 2 -0.20 19.52 24.52
CA ASN A 2 0.45 18.21 24.53
C ASN A 2 -0.22 17.25 23.51
N ILE A 3 0.40 16.10 23.23
CA ILE A 3 -0.12 15.14 22.24
C ILE A 3 -1.52 14.62 22.61
N GLU A 4 -1.81 14.46 23.90
CA GLU A 4 -3.11 13.98 24.38
C GLU A 4 -4.25 14.99 24.16
N GLU A 5 -3.96 16.28 24.25
CA GLU A 5 -4.89 17.36 23.90
C GLU A 5 -5.10 17.47 22.38
N LEU A 6 -4.03 17.28 21.60
CA LEU A 6 -4.12 17.29 20.13
C LEU A 6 -5.05 16.18 19.62
N LYS A 7 -4.87 14.95 20.11
CA LYS A 7 -5.69 13.78 19.74
C LYS A 7 -7.20 14.02 19.86
N LYS A 8 -7.63 14.73 20.92
CA LYS A 8 -9.05 15.00 21.21
C LYS A 8 -9.66 16.10 20.36
N THR A 9 -8.84 16.92 19.72
CA THR A 9 -9.28 18.16 19.04
C THR A 9 -8.98 18.18 17.55
N LYS A 10 -8.13 17.27 17.07
CA LYS A 10 -7.66 17.24 15.69
C LYS A 10 -8.23 16.06 14.91
N LYS A 11 -8.61 16.33 13.67
CA LYS A 11 -9.18 15.36 12.74
C LYS A 11 -8.20 15.01 11.63
N ILE A 12 -8.04 13.72 11.36
CA ILE A 12 -7.12 13.22 10.34
C ILE A 12 -7.92 12.47 9.28
N ALA A 13 -7.75 12.86 8.01
CA ALA A 13 -8.19 12.07 6.88
C ALA A 13 -7.07 11.12 6.47
N VAL A 14 -7.31 9.80 6.44
CA VAL A 14 -6.40 8.83 5.82
C VAL A 14 -6.95 8.50 4.45
N LEU A 15 -6.19 8.81 3.39
CA LEU A 15 -6.58 8.51 2.01
C LEU A 15 -5.90 7.22 1.56
N SER A 16 -6.70 6.17 1.33
CA SER A 16 -6.26 4.87 0.83
C SER A 16 -6.40 4.77 -0.70
N PRO A 17 -5.54 4.00 -1.39
CA PRO A 17 -5.82 3.54 -2.75
C PRO A 17 -7.15 2.80 -2.85
N VAL A 18 -7.79 2.85 -4.01
CA VAL A 18 -9.02 2.08 -4.32
C VAL A 18 -8.80 1.00 -5.37
N ALA A 19 -7.57 0.47 -5.48
CA ALA A 19 -7.31 -0.71 -6.30
C ALA A 19 -7.95 -1.95 -5.67
N TRP A 20 -7.75 -2.11 -4.36
CA TRP A 20 -8.33 -3.17 -3.54
C TRP A 20 -9.14 -2.57 -2.39
N ARG A 21 -9.98 -3.39 -1.75
CA ARG A 21 -10.58 -3.05 -0.44
C ARG A 21 -9.49 -2.68 0.58
N THR A 22 -9.83 -1.80 1.53
CA THR A 22 -8.97 -1.48 2.69
C THR A 22 -9.56 -2.06 4.00
N PRO A 23 -8.88 -2.96 4.74
CA PRO A 23 -7.72 -3.75 4.31
C PRO A 23 -8.09 -4.74 3.19
N PRO A 24 -7.12 -5.23 2.41
CA PRO A 24 -7.37 -6.13 1.29
C PRO A 24 -7.88 -7.50 1.74
N ARG A 25 -8.54 -8.23 0.84
CA ARG A 25 -8.90 -9.65 1.05
C ARG A 25 -7.70 -10.59 0.89
N GLN A 26 -6.81 -10.25 -0.04
CA GLN A 26 -5.64 -11.02 -0.42
C GLN A 26 -4.48 -10.04 -0.66
N TYR A 27 -4.18 -9.73 -1.93
CA TYR A 27 -3.16 -8.77 -2.31
C TYR A 27 -3.65 -7.32 -2.16
N GLY A 28 -2.78 -6.43 -1.68
CA GLY A 28 -3.05 -4.98 -1.54
C GLY A 28 -2.11 -4.31 -0.55
N ALA A 29 -0.81 -4.27 -0.86
CA ALA A 29 0.21 -3.85 0.12
C ALA A 29 0.03 -2.39 0.59
N TRP A 30 -0.43 -1.50 -0.27
CA TRP A 30 -0.61 -0.08 0.07
C TRP A 30 -1.88 0.12 0.91
N GLU A 31 -2.96 -0.57 0.54
CA GLU A 31 -4.20 -0.63 1.33
C GLU A 31 -3.97 -1.24 2.71
N THR A 32 -3.13 -2.28 2.83
CA THR A 32 -2.72 -2.82 4.13
C THR A 32 -2.04 -1.75 4.99
N VAL A 33 -1.12 -0.96 4.43
CA VAL A 33 -0.43 0.09 5.19
C VAL A 33 -1.40 1.21 5.58
N ALA A 34 -2.27 1.64 4.65
CA ALA A 34 -3.29 2.65 4.95
C ALA A 34 -4.24 2.19 6.08
N SER A 35 -4.66 0.92 6.06
CA SER A 35 -5.45 0.31 7.13
C SER A 35 -4.69 0.31 8.46
N ASN A 36 -3.45 -0.19 8.49
CA ASN A 36 -2.64 -0.22 9.71
C ASN A 36 -2.44 1.18 10.31
N ILE A 37 -2.25 2.20 9.47
CA ILE A 37 -2.15 3.60 9.90
C ILE A 37 -3.48 4.08 10.50
N ALA A 38 -4.60 3.85 9.82
CA ALA A 38 -5.91 4.28 10.29
C ALA A 38 -6.26 3.64 11.65
N GLU A 39 -6.16 2.31 11.75
CA GLU A 39 -6.46 1.59 13.00
C GLU A 39 -5.50 2.00 14.12
N GLY A 40 -4.20 2.08 13.83
CA GLY A 40 -3.21 2.49 14.83
C GLY A 40 -3.39 3.92 15.33
N LEU A 41 -3.91 4.84 14.51
CA LEU A 41 -4.26 6.20 14.92
C LEU A 41 -5.52 6.20 15.79
N VAL A 42 -6.56 5.44 15.42
CA VAL A 42 -7.79 5.30 16.22
C VAL A 42 -7.49 4.72 17.59
N GLU A 43 -6.70 3.64 17.68
CA GLU A 43 -6.28 3.03 18.94
C GLU A 43 -5.53 4.02 19.86
N ARG A 44 -4.84 5.00 19.27
CA ARG A 44 -4.13 6.05 20.00
C ARG A 44 -5.02 7.23 20.38
N GLY A 45 -6.30 7.21 20.01
CA GLY A 45 -7.32 8.20 20.40
C GLY A 45 -7.50 9.38 19.44
N TRP A 46 -7.01 9.27 18.20
CA TRP A 46 -7.24 10.31 17.17
C TRP A 46 -8.63 10.21 16.54
N ASP A 47 -9.22 11.34 16.14
CA ASP A 47 -10.43 11.36 15.30
C ASP A 47 -10.04 11.13 13.84
N VAL A 48 -10.27 9.91 13.34
CA VAL A 48 -9.84 9.48 12.01
C VAL A 48 -11.05 9.23 11.10
N THR A 49 -10.96 9.76 9.88
CA THR A 49 -11.81 9.34 8.75
C THR A 49 -10.94 8.64 7.71
N LEU A 50 -11.29 7.41 7.37
CA LEU A 50 -10.70 6.64 6.27
C LEU A 50 -11.49 6.90 4.99
N PHE A 51 -10.82 7.46 3.98
CA PHE A 51 -11.32 7.52 2.61
C PHE A 51 -10.89 6.25 1.87
N ALA A 52 -11.82 5.31 1.69
CA ALA A 52 -11.59 4.03 0.99
C ALA A 52 -12.86 3.56 0.25
N THR A 53 -12.85 2.33 -0.28
CA THR A 53 -14.04 1.70 -0.91
C THR A 53 -15.12 1.42 0.14
N ALA A 54 -16.40 1.39 -0.28
CA ALA A 54 -17.53 1.22 0.64
C ALA A 54 -17.56 -0.14 1.33
N ASP A 55 -16.94 -1.16 0.73
CA ASP A 55 -16.80 -2.49 1.32
C ASP A 55 -15.60 -2.63 2.29
N SER A 56 -14.87 -1.54 2.55
CA SER A 56 -13.76 -1.48 3.51
C SER A 56 -14.19 -1.73 4.95
N ILE A 57 -13.27 -2.29 5.76
CA ILE A 57 -13.51 -2.62 7.17
C ILE A 57 -12.53 -1.80 8.02
N THR A 58 -13.06 -0.99 8.92
CA THR A 58 -12.24 -0.11 9.78
C THR A 58 -12.97 0.23 11.08
N THR A 59 -12.23 0.52 12.15
CA THR A 59 -12.79 1.15 13.36
C THR A 59 -12.85 2.68 13.28
N ALA A 60 -12.21 3.28 12.27
CA ALA A 60 -12.34 4.70 11.94
C ALA A 60 -13.72 5.01 11.34
N LYS A 61 -14.00 6.31 11.13
CA LYS A 61 -15.16 6.71 10.30
C LYS A 61 -14.83 6.38 8.84
N LEU A 62 -15.69 5.63 8.17
CA LEU A 62 -15.51 5.34 6.74
C LEU A 62 -16.24 6.40 5.89
N HIS A 63 -15.53 7.01 4.94
CA HIS A 63 -16.09 7.85 3.88
C HIS A 63 -15.80 7.19 2.53
N ALA A 64 -16.84 6.92 1.75
CA ALA A 64 -16.71 6.17 0.51
C ALA A 64 -17.65 6.67 -0.58
N VAL A 65 -17.12 6.79 -1.80
CA VAL A 65 -17.88 7.10 -3.03
C VAL A 65 -17.76 6.01 -4.09
N ILE A 66 -16.89 5.02 -3.87
CA ILE A 66 -16.67 3.87 -4.75
C ILE A 66 -17.11 2.61 -4.01
N GLU A 67 -17.90 1.75 -4.65
CA GLU A 67 -18.43 0.54 -3.99
C GLU A 67 -17.34 -0.51 -3.71
N ARG A 68 -16.49 -0.79 -4.70
CA ARG A 68 -15.44 -1.84 -4.63
C ARG A 68 -14.18 -1.43 -5.39
N GLY A 69 -13.05 -2.03 -5.04
CA GLY A 69 -11.78 -1.75 -5.69
C GLY A 69 -11.76 -2.20 -7.17
N TYR A 70 -11.10 -1.45 -8.04
CA TYR A 70 -11.10 -1.72 -9.48
C TYR A 70 -10.36 -3.00 -9.88
N GLU A 71 -9.51 -3.56 -9.02
CA GLU A 71 -8.92 -4.88 -9.24
C GLU A 71 -9.86 -6.03 -8.85
N GLU A 72 -10.85 -5.76 -8.00
CA GLU A 72 -11.89 -6.72 -7.60
C GLU A 72 -13.14 -6.63 -8.50
N ASP A 73 -13.37 -5.47 -9.12
CA ASP A 73 -14.35 -5.27 -10.18
C ASP A 73 -13.71 -4.55 -11.38
N ARG A 74 -13.20 -5.36 -12.32
CA ARG A 74 -12.51 -4.91 -13.53
C ARG A 74 -13.44 -4.34 -14.62
N THR A 75 -14.74 -4.21 -14.35
CA THR A 75 -15.64 -3.47 -15.25
C THR A 75 -15.49 -1.96 -15.07
N GLN A 76 -14.92 -1.52 -13.95
CA GLN A 76 -14.63 -0.13 -13.66
C GLN A 76 -13.39 0.37 -14.42
N ASP A 77 -13.38 1.66 -14.75
CA ASP A 77 -12.17 2.33 -15.23
C ASP A 77 -11.37 2.86 -14.03
N ALA A 78 -10.14 2.37 -13.87
CA ALA A 78 -9.27 2.71 -12.74
C ALA A 78 -9.07 4.23 -12.60
N LYS A 79 -8.89 4.95 -13.72
CA LYS A 79 -8.66 6.39 -13.71
C LYS A 79 -9.91 7.14 -13.24
N VAL A 80 -11.09 6.68 -13.63
CA VAL A 80 -12.37 7.29 -13.21
C VAL A 80 -12.54 7.18 -11.70
N VAL A 81 -12.38 5.98 -11.14
CA VAL A 81 -12.61 5.75 -9.70
C VAL A 81 -11.52 6.39 -8.84
N GLU A 82 -10.27 6.42 -9.31
CA GLU A 82 -9.17 7.18 -8.71
C GLU A 82 -9.53 8.67 -8.64
N CYS A 83 -9.97 9.26 -9.76
CA CYS A 83 -10.34 10.66 -9.81
C CYS A 83 -11.48 10.99 -8.84
N LEU A 84 -12.55 10.17 -8.82
CA LEU A 84 -13.69 10.35 -7.93
C LEU A 84 -13.30 10.31 -6.46
N GLN A 85 -12.50 9.31 -6.05
CA GLN A 85 -12.05 9.18 -4.66
C GLN A 85 -11.18 10.37 -4.22
N ILE A 86 -10.26 10.79 -5.09
CA ILE A 86 -9.31 11.87 -4.77
C ILE A 86 -10.02 13.23 -4.75
N SER A 87 -10.94 13.48 -5.70
CA SER A 87 -11.73 14.73 -5.70
C SER A 87 -12.64 14.80 -4.49
N GLU A 88 -13.28 13.69 -4.10
CA GLU A 88 -14.14 13.63 -2.92
C GLU A 88 -13.37 14.01 -1.63
N MET A 89 -12.18 13.45 -1.45
CA MET A 89 -11.29 13.81 -0.34
C MET A 89 -10.94 15.30 -0.38
N ALA A 90 -10.59 15.84 -1.55
CA ALA A 90 -10.24 17.25 -1.70
C ALA A 90 -11.42 18.19 -1.43
N GLU A 91 -12.63 17.83 -1.86
CA GLU A 91 -13.86 18.58 -1.61
C GLU A 91 -14.25 18.63 -0.13
N HIS A 92 -13.82 17.63 0.65
CA HIS A 92 -14.03 17.54 2.11
C HIS A 92 -12.80 17.95 2.92
N ALA A 93 -11.74 18.45 2.28
CA ALA A 93 -10.45 18.67 2.93
C ALA A 93 -10.52 19.63 4.13
N ASP A 94 -11.37 20.66 4.06
CA ASP A 94 -11.53 21.69 5.09
C ASP A 94 -12.13 21.17 6.41
N GLN A 95 -12.63 19.94 6.43
CA GLN A 95 -13.15 19.26 7.61
C GLN A 95 -12.05 18.63 8.47
N PHE A 96 -10.81 18.59 7.97
CA PHE A 96 -9.68 17.92 8.59
C PHE A 96 -8.54 18.88 8.90
N ASP A 97 -7.74 18.53 9.90
CA ASP A 97 -6.51 19.26 10.24
C ASP A 97 -5.29 18.73 9.49
N LEU A 98 -5.35 17.48 9.02
CA LEU A 98 -4.29 16.81 8.26
C LEU A 98 -4.91 15.77 7.32
N ILE A 99 -4.41 15.73 6.08
CA ILE A 99 -4.64 14.64 5.15
C ILE A 99 -3.38 13.77 5.09
N HIS A 100 -3.51 12.49 5.39
CA HIS A 100 -2.47 11.48 5.24
C HIS A 100 -2.71 10.68 3.95
N ASN A 101 -2.01 11.09 2.90
CA ASN A 101 -2.03 10.46 1.59
C ASN A 101 -1.18 9.17 1.60
N ASN A 102 -1.84 8.01 1.42
CA ASN A 102 -1.24 6.70 1.21
C ASN A 102 -1.50 6.16 -0.21
N TYR A 103 -1.92 7.04 -1.12
CA TYR A 103 -2.27 6.71 -2.50
C TYR A 103 -0.99 6.55 -3.36
N ASP A 104 -0.69 7.51 -4.22
CA ASP A 104 0.59 7.70 -4.90
C ASP A 104 0.75 9.23 -5.13
N PHE A 105 1.31 9.63 -6.27
CA PHE A 105 1.52 11.01 -6.67
C PHE A 105 0.24 11.79 -6.99
N LEU A 106 -0.88 11.15 -7.34
CA LEU A 106 -2.05 11.84 -7.90
C LEU A 106 -2.67 12.87 -6.93
N PRO A 107 -2.89 12.58 -5.63
CA PRO A 107 -3.42 13.57 -4.68
C PRO A 107 -2.55 14.82 -4.52
N LEU A 108 -1.25 14.74 -4.82
CA LEU A 108 -0.37 15.91 -4.78
C LEU A 108 -0.85 17.02 -5.73
N THR A 109 -1.55 16.65 -6.80
CA THR A 109 -2.07 17.61 -7.79
C THR A 109 -3.16 18.53 -7.23
N TYR A 110 -3.76 18.18 -6.09
CA TYR A 110 -4.80 18.95 -5.39
C TYR A 110 -4.25 19.82 -4.26
N THR A 111 -2.98 19.67 -3.88
CA THR A 111 -2.39 20.37 -2.70
C THR A 111 -2.52 21.89 -2.76
N ARG A 112 -2.51 22.48 -3.96
CA ARG A 112 -2.69 23.93 -4.17
C ARG A 112 -4.15 24.39 -4.28
N LEU A 113 -5.09 23.46 -4.27
CA LEU A 113 -6.53 23.71 -4.35
C LEU A 113 -7.21 23.59 -2.98
N ILE A 114 -6.50 23.07 -1.98
CA ILE A 114 -6.97 22.89 -0.60
C ILE A 114 -6.07 23.65 0.37
N ASN A 115 -6.62 24.05 1.51
CA ASN A 115 -5.83 24.71 2.58
C ASN A 115 -5.27 23.71 3.60
N THR A 116 -5.84 22.50 3.66
CA THR A 116 -5.48 21.47 4.63
C THR A 116 -4.13 20.87 4.29
N PRO A 117 -3.18 20.81 5.24
CA PRO A 117 -1.86 20.26 4.98
C PRO A 117 -1.94 18.78 4.64
N MET A 118 -1.10 18.35 3.69
CA MET A 118 -1.00 16.96 3.27
C MET A 118 0.34 16.36 3.71
N LEU A 119 0.29 15.19 4.36
CA LEU A 119 1.40 14.30 4.57
C LEU A 119 1.29 13.13 3.59
N THR A 120 2.30 12.93 2.76
CA THR A 120 2.35 11.81 1.81
C THR A 120 3.38 10.78 2.27
N THR A 121 2.94 9.54 2.44
CA THR A 121 3.85 8.40 2.61
C THR A 121 4.18 7.82 1.24
N ILE A 122 5.46 7.85 0.88
CA ILE A 122 5.96 7.26 -0.36
C ILE A 122 6.24 5.78 -0.08
N HIS A 123 5.35 4.92 -0.60
CA HIS A 123 5.48 3.45 -0.56
C HIS A 123 6.42 2.90 -1.65
N GLY A 124 6.86 3.77 -2.55
CA GLY A 124 7.76 3.52 -3.65
C GLY A 124 7.35 4.28 -4.90
N PHE A 125 8.22 4.29 -5.90
CA PHE A 125 7.96 4.95 -7.17
C PHE A 125 7.54 3.91 -8.22
N SER A 126 6.28 3.93 -8.62
CA SER A 126 5.75 2.98 -9.62
C SER A 126 6.41 3.14 -11.00
N SER A 127 7.00 4.31 -11.27
CA SER A 127 7.93 4.54 -12.38
C SER A 127 8.77 5.80 -12.14
N ASP A 128 9.84 5.99 -12.90
CA ASP A 128 10.58 7.27 -12.83
C ASP A 128 9.77 8.46 -13.37
N GLN A 129 8.74 8.22 -14.18
CA GLN A 129 7.92 9.28 -14.76
C GLN A 129 7.08 10.01 -13.71
N ILE A 130 6.61 9.29 -12.68
CA ILE A 130 5.77 9.88 -11.63
C ILE A 130 6.54 10.84 -10.73
N ARG A 131 7.88 10.72 -10.65
CA ARG A 131 8.76 11.62 -9.86
C ARG A 131 8.59 13.08 -10.24
N ARG A 132 8.24 13.36 -11.52
CA ARG A 132 7.98 14.73 -12.00
C ARG A 132 6.86 15.42 -11.21
N VAL A 133 5.85 14.68 -10.77
CA VAL A 133 4.75 15.22 -9.95
C VAL A 133 5.25 15.51 -8.54
N TYR A 134 5.96 14.57 -7.92
CA TYR A 134 6.59 14.78 -6.61
C TYR A 134 7.51 16.01 -6.61
N HIS A 135 8.39 16.16 -7.61
CA HIS A 135 9.26 17.34 -7.70
C HIS A 135 8.50 18.65 -7.91
N LYS A 136 7.41 18.64 -8.69
CA LYS A 136 6.57 19.82 -8.91
C LYS A 136 5.90 20.30 -7.63
N TYR A 137 5.50 19.38 -6.75
CA TYR A 137 4.76 19.65 -5.51
C TYR A 137 5.60 19.47 -4.24
N LYS A 138 6.93 19.39 -4.36
CA LYS A 138 7.85 19.06 -3.26
C LYS A 138 7.77 20.00 -2.04
N ASN A 139 7.25 21.21 -2.23
CA ASN A 139 7.09 22.21 -1.18
C ASN A 139 5.61 22.43 -0.79
N ASP A 140 4.67 21.71 -1.42
CA ASP A 140 3.23 21.81 -1.20
C ASP A 140 2.69 20.64 -0.35
N SER A 141 3.53 19.64 -0.04
CA SER A 141 3.22 18.49 0.82
C SER A 141 4.40 18.20 1.74
N TYR A 142 4.12 17.52 2.85
CA TYR A 142 5.12 16.85 3.66
C TYR A 142 5.33 15.42 3.14
N TYR A 143 6.55 14.88 3.28
CA TYR A 143 6.89 13.55 2.78
C TYR A 143 7.50 12.67 3.86
N THR A 144 7.09 11.41 3.89
CA THR A 144 7.75 10.33 4.63
C THR A 144 8.06 9.19 3.68
N SER A 145 9.13 8.46 3.95
CA SER A 145 9.49 7.24 3.21
C SER A 145 9.30 6.00 4.08
N ILE A 146 8.96 4.88 3.46
CA ILE A 146 8.88 3.58 4.15
C ILE A 146 10.26 2.91 4.36
N SER A 147 11.31 3.45 3.73
CA SER A 147 12.71 3.04 3.88
C SER A 147 13.64 4.17 3.44
N ASP A 148 14.82 4.28 4.06
CA ASP A 148 15.87 5.19 3.58
C ASP A 148 16.40 4.79 2.20
N SER A 149 16.36 3.50 1.86
CA SER A 149 16.88 2.97 0.59
C SER A 149 16.07 3.38 -0.64
N ASP A 150 14.83 3.80 -0.44
CA ASP A 150 13.87 4.11 -1.52
C ASP A 150 13.65 5.62 -1.68
N ARG A 151 14.50 6.44 -1.05
CA ARG A 151 14.36 7.89 -1.10
C ARG A 151 14.85 8.49 -2.41
N ASP A 152 14.06 9.40 -2.95
CA ASP A 152 14.53 10.39 -3.90
C ASP A 152 15.32 11.52 -3.20
N PRO A 153 16.63 11.69 -3.45
CA PRO A 153 17.43 12.69 -2.73
C PRO A 153 16.99 14.15 -2.95
N GLN A 154 16.12 14.42 -3.92
CA GLN A 154 15.63 15.77 -4.21
C GLN A 154 14.34 16.15 -3.44
N LEU A 155 13.73 15.21 -2.71
CA LEU A 155 12.50 15.47 -1.95
C LEU A 155 12.80 15.80 -0.48
N PRO A 156 12.10 16.77 0.13
CA PRO A 156 12.31 17.18 1.52
C PRO A 156 11.55 16.25 2.49
N TYR A 157 12.10 15.05 2.73
CA TYR A 157 11.51 14.12 3.70
C TYR A 157 11.57 14.66 5.13
N LEU A 158 10.46 14.54 5.86
CA LEU A 158 10.43 14.75 7.30
C LEU A 158 11.11 13.60 8.07
N GLY A 159 11.06 12.39 7.51
CA GLY A 159 11.65 11.21 8.14
C GLY A 159 11.32 9.91 7.40
N THR A 160 11.86 8.82 7.93
CA THR A 160 11.53 7.44 7.51
C THR A 160 10.67 6.81 8.59
N VAL A 161 9.53 6.25 8.19
CA VAL A 161 8.65 5.47 9.04
C VAL A 161 8.49 4.10 8.38
N TYR A 162 9.24 3.12 8.90
CA TYR A 162 9.17 1.76 8.39
C TYR A 162 7.77 1.18 8.57
N ASN A 163 7.32 0.40 7.59
CA ASN A 163 6.01 -0.25 7.65
C ASN A 163 5.92 -1.17 8.87
N GLY A 164 4.93 -0.92 9.71
CA GLY A 164 4.53 -1.84 10.76
C GLY A 164 3.74 -3.01 10.20
N ILE A 165 3.77 -4.13 10.91
CA ILE A 165 2.92 -5.29 10.65
C ILE A 165 2.08 -5.56 11.89
N ASP A 166 0.85 -6.01 11.68
CA ASP A 166 0.02 -6.51 12.76
C ASP A 166 0.47 -7.93 13.13
N LEU A 167 1.07 -8.05 14.32
CA LEU A 167 1.59 -9.30 14.84
C LEU A 167 0.49 -10.31 15.18
N SER A 168 -0.75 -9.87 15.38
CA SER A 168 -1.87 -10.79 15.63
C SER A 168 -2.18 -11.68 14.42
N ASN A 169 -1.79 -11.24 13.22
CA ASN A 169 -1.91 -12.01 11.98
C ASN A 169 -0.75 -12.99 11.75
N LEU A 170 0.27 -13.00 12.61
CA LEU A 170 1.48 -13.80 12.45
C LEU A 170 1.70 -14.73 13.65
N THR A 171 1.61 -16.03 13.40
CA THR A 171 1.96 -17.04 14.41
C THR A 171 3.45 -17.36 14.33
N VAL A 172 4.18 -17.09 15.40
CA VAL A 172 5.61 -17.46 15.49
C VAL A 172 5.72 -18.97 15.65
N GLY A 173 6.42 -19.63 14.73
CA GLY A 173 6.75 -21.05 14.84
C GLY A 173 7.91 -21.28 15.82
N GLU A 174 7.82 -22.34 16.63
CA GLU A 174 8.90 -22.74 17.56
C GLU A 174 10.12 -23.34 16.86
N LYS A 175 9.95 -23.82 15.62
CA LYS A 175 10.98 -24.48 14.81
C LYS A 175 10.99 -23.90 13.40
N PRO A 176 12.15 -23.87 12.72
CA PRO A 176 12.20 -23.51 11.31
C PRO A 176 11.35 -24.48 10.48
N GLY A 177 10.71 -23.97 9.43
CA GLY A 177 10.01 -24.80 8.45
C GLY A 177 10.97 -25.65 7.61
N ASP A 178 10.45 -26.72 7.02
CA ASP A 178 11.16 -27.63 6.11
C ASP A 178 11.11 -27.17 4.64
N LYS A 179 10.44 -26.04 4.37
CA LYS A 179 10.24 -25.46 3.04
C LYS A 179 10.62 -23.99 3.01
N LEU A 180 11.03 -23.54 1.83
CA LEU A 180 11.14 -22.15 1.48
C LEU A 180 9.78 -21.61 1.02
N VAL A 181 9.55 -20.32 1.23
CA VAL A 181 8.35 -19.62 0.77
C VAL A 181 8.76 -18.38 -0.01
N PHE A 182 8.20 -18.23 -1.21
CA PHE A 182 8.16 -16.97 -1.93
C PHE A 182 6.75 -16.42 -1.82
N LEU A 183 6.60 -15.23 -1.25
CA LEU A 183 5.32 -14.55 -1.12
C LEU A 183 5.41 -13.16 -1.75
N GLY A 184 4.66 -12.94 -2.83
CA GLY A 184 4.60 -11.65 -3.51
C GLY A 184 4.20 -11.75 -4.98
N ARG A 185 4.04 -10.60 -5.63
CA ARG A 185 3.75 -10.54 -7.07
C ARG A 185 4.78 -11.31 -7.88
N ILE A 186 4.33 -12.06 -8.87
CA ILE A 186 5.20 -12.66 -9.87
C ILE A 186 5.45 -11.62 -10.96
N HIS A 187 6.65 -11.03 -10.89
CA HIS A 187 7.10 -9.93 -11.75
C HIS A 187 8.64 -9.96 -11.80
N PRO A 188 9.29 -9.50 -12.90
CA PRO A 188 10.75 -9.40 -13.01
C PRO A 188 11.44 -8.81 -11.78
N ASP A 189 10.95 -7.66 -11.29
CA ASP A 189 11.50 -6.95 -10.13
C ASP A 189 11.44 -7.74 -8.82
N LYS A 190 10.60 -8.78 -8.75
CA LYS A 190 10.47 -9.64 -7.57
C LYS A 190 11.36 -10.88 -7.65
N GLY A 191 11.93 -11.17 -8.81
CA GLY A 191 12.96 -12.20 -8.92
C GLY A 191 12.48 -13.63 -8.58
N THR A 192 11.20 -13.97 -8.81
CA THR A 192 10.64 -15.29 -8.47
C THR A 192 11.46 -16.46 -9.06
N HIS A 193 12.00 -16.31 -10.27
CA HIS A 193 12.89 -17.32 -10.86
C HIS A 193 14.17 -17.56 -10.05
N LEU A 194 14.71 -16.51 -9.40
CA LEU A 194 15.87 -16.64 -8.52
C LEU A 194 15.51 -17.41 -7.25
N ALA A 195 14.29 -17.26 -6.72
CA ALA A 195 13.82 -18.10 -5.62
C ALA A 195 13.77 -19.57 -6.03
N CYS A 196 13.28 -19.87 -7.24
CA CYS A 196 13.30 -21.23 -7.81
C CYS A 196 14.73 -21.78 -7.92
N GLU A 197 15.68 -20.99 -8.42
CA GLU A 197 17.09 -21.41 -8.52
C GLU A 197 17.72 -21.64 -7.14
N THR A 198 17.45 -20.77 -6.17
CA THR A 198 17.92 -20.93 -4.80
C THR A 198 17.40 -22.22 -4.19
N ALA A 199 16.11 -22.52 -4.35
CA ALA A 199 15.50 -23.75 -3.85
C ALA A 199 16.14 -25.00 -4.45
N LYS A 200 16.36 -25.02 -5.78
CA LYS A 200 17.04 -26.11 -6.48
C LYS A 200 18.46 -26.32 -5.96
N LYS A 201 19.24 -25.23 -5.82
CA LYS A 201 20.63 -25.27 -5.31
C LYS A 201 20.69 -25.72 -3.84
N ALA A 202 19.73 -25.33 -3.03
CA ALA A 202 19.63 -25.72 -1.63
C ALA A 202 19.07 -27.14 -1.42
N GLY A 203 18.50 -27.76 -2.46
CA GLY A 203 17.80 -29.04 -2.32
C GLY A 203 16.53 -28.96 -1.45
N MET A 204 15.95 -27.76 -1.30
CA MET A 204 14.78 -27.53 -0.45
C MET A 204 13.51 -27.37 -1.30
N PRO A 205 12.33 -27.80 -0.80
CA PRO A 205 11.07 -27.47 -1.46
C PRO A 205 10.77 -25.96 -1.36
N LEU A 206 10.13 -25.41 -2.38
CA LEU A 206 9.68 -24.01 -2.46
C LEU A 206 8.19 -23.96 -2.76
N VAL A 207 7.47 -23.20 -1.94
CA VAL A 207 6.09 -22.80 -2.20
C VAL A 207 6.08 -21.36 -2.69
N ILE A 208 5.48 -21.13 -3.86
CA ILE A 208 5.31 -19.81 -4.48
C ILE A 208 3.85 -19.40 -4.32
N ALA A 209 3.62 -18.26 -3.68
CA ALA A 209 2.30 -17.69 -3.47
C ALA A 209 2.26 -16.21 -3.91
N GLY A 210 1.23 -15.84 -4.66
CA GLY A 210 1.01 -14.47 -5.14
C GLY A 210 0.37 -14.38 -6.52
N ILE A 211 -0.03 -13.17 -6.91
CA ILE A 211 -0.64 -12.90 -8.21
C ILE A 211 0.39 -12.93 -9.34
N ILE A 212 0.00 -13.48 -10.50
CA ILE A 212 0.76 -13.32 -11.75
C ILE A 212 0.47 -11.92 -12.27
N GLN A 213 1.46 -11.03 -12.19
CA GLN A 213 1.35 -9.68 -12.71
C GLN A 213 1.96 -9.56 -14.12
N ASP A 214 3.03 -10.30 -14.38
CA ASP A 214 3.65 -10.39 -15.70
C ASP A 214 3.57 -11.84 -16.23
N GLU A 215 2.67 -12.05 -17.17
CA GLU A 215 2.42 -13.35 -17.81
C GLU A 215 3.62 -13.85 -18.63
N SER A 216 4.33 -12.97 -19.33
CA SER A 216 5.51 -13.37 -20.12
C SER A 216 6.62 -13.84 -19.19
N TYR A 217 6.91 -13.06 -18.15
CA TYR A 217 7.89 -13.45 -17.14
C TYR A 217 7.52 -14.76 -16.43
N PHE A 218 6.25 -14.93 -16.03
CA PHE A 218 5.82 -16.18 -15.42
C PHE A 218 6.05 -17.37 -16.37
N ASN A 219 5.56 -17.28 -17.61
CA ASN A 219 5.65 -18.38 -18.56
C ASN A 219 7.10 -18.71 -18.98
N GLU A 220 7.96 -17.71 -19.10
CA GLU A 220 9.34 -17.89 -19.58
C GLU A 220 10.35 -18.19 -18.47
N LYS A 221 10.19 -17.62 -17.28
CA LYS A 221 11.21 -17.65 -16.21
C LYS A 221 10.80 -18.46 -14.99
N VAL A 222 9.50 -18.59 -14.70
CA VAL A 222 9.03 -19.22 -13.47
C VAL A 222 8.44 -20.60 -13.74
N LYS A 223 7.46 -20.68 -14.65
CA LYS A 223 6.73 -21.90 -15.01
C LYS A 223 7.63 -23.10 -15.36
N PRO A 224 8.76 -22.94 -16.08
CA PRO A 224 9.65 -24.08 -16.37
C PRO A 224 10.30 -24.71 -15.13
N HIS A 225 10.27 -24.02 -13.98
CA HIS A 225 10.79 -24.54 -12.72
C HIS A 225 9.75 -25.28 -11.89
N ILE A 226 8.45 -25.11 -12.16
CA ILE A 226 7.35 -25.69 -11.40
C ILE A 226 7.20 -27.16 -11.81
N ASP A 227 7.37 -28.06 -10.84
CA ASP A 227 7.30 -29.52 -11.03
C ASP A 227 6.25 -30.19 -10.12
N ASP A 228 5.51 -29.38 -9.35
CA ASP A 228 4.53 -29.79 -8.35
C ASP A 228 5.07 -30.80 -7.31
N LYS A 229 6.39 -30.82 -7.12
CA LYS A 229 7.10 -31.69 -6.18
C LYS A 229 8.05 -30.90 -5.31
N GLN A 230 9.11 -30.37 -5.91
CA GLN A 230 10.05 -29.50 -5.23
C GLN A 230 9.56 -28.05 -5.28
N ILE A 231 9.03 -27.60 -6.43
CA ILE A 231 8.58 -26.22 -6.61
C ILE A 231 7.10 -26.25 -6.97
N THR A 232 6.28 -25.64 -6.11
CA THR A 232 4.83 -25.58 -6.26
C THR A 232 4.36 -24.14 -6.28
N TYR A 233 3.46 -23.81 -7.21
CA TYR A 233 2.75 -22.54 -7.25
C TYR A 233 1.31 -22.74 -6.79
N ILE A 234 0.88 -22.00 -5.76
CA ILE A 234 -0.44 -22.17 -5.14
C ILE A 234 -1.43 -21.04 -5.45
N GLY A 235 -1.04 -20.09 -6.29
CA GLY A 235 -1.85 -18.90 -6.57
C GLY A 235 -1.72 -17.80 -5.50
N PRO A 236 -2.54 -16.74 -5.59
CA PRO A 236 -2.64 -15.72 -4.56
C PRO A 236 -3.26 -16.28 -3.27
N VAL A 237 -2.77 -15.79 -2.14
CA VAL A 237 -3.23 -16.11 -0.77
C VAL A 237 -3.55 -14.84 0.00
#